data_AF-A0A3P7F696-F1
#
_entry.id   AF-A0A3P7F696-F1
#
_cell.length_a   1.000
_cell.length_b   1.000
_cell.length_c   1.000
_cell.angle_alpha   90.00
_cell.angle_beta   90.00
_cell.angle_gamma   90.00
#
_symmetry.space_group_name_H-M   'P 1'
#
loop_
_entity.id
_entity.type
_entity.pdbx_description
1 polymer ?
#
loop_
_entity_poly.entity_id
_entity_poly.type
_entity_poly.pdbx_seq_one_letter_code
_entity_poly.pdbx_strand_id
1 'polypeptide(L)'
;MGFSVALMQEVSRQSGIQVNPIIYPFDSNQPFGQQLQDEIKAGNIYFGATPIIVNASSLAVRSSGLVLPTDFFLLHRKPSPAPDFILILRPFSMPVWLPSVLAGAIFAVILAVYGHFTPSILKRLAEGEVDSKRSVFEVASLGVVSAFSVAKLQIIPSHLSSRMFTLFMWLFVILLIVIYSGSMMTILLRVHSPMDSYSDPYALIAATSANDLMLIKNGIGYDTLAASLQNNSLVSGYTTVNSLDEAFAKLIGDENKVLLASWIETSYMSTNVG
;
A
#
# COMPACT_ATOMS: atom_id res chain seq x y z
N MET A 1 24.10 -19.60 9.80
CA MET A 1 25.21 -19.14 10.67
C MET A 1 25.21 -17.62 10.68
N GLY A 2 25.33 -16.98 11.85
CA GLY A 2 25.15 -15.52 12.00
C GLY A 2 26.43 -14.69 11.79
N PHE A 3 26.26 -13.37 11.59
CA PHE A 3 27.33 -12.41 11.34
C PHE A 3 28.45 -12.45 12.39
N SER A 4 28.11 -12.48 13.68
CA SER A 4 29.10 -12.52 14.77
C SER A 4 29.97 -13.77 14.75
N VAL A 5 29.42 -14.92 14.30
CA VAL A 5 30.18 -16.18 14.19
C VAL A 5 31.18 -16.09 13.05
N ALA A 6 30.76 -15.57 11.89
CA ALA A 6 31.66 -15.35 10.76
C ALA A 6 32.79 -14.38 11.12
N LEU A 7 32.47 -13.33 11.88
CA LEU A 7 33.48 -12.38 12.37
C LEU A 7 34.49 -13.05 13.32
N MET A 8 34.03 -13.89 14.25
CA MET A 8 34.93 -14.64 15.14
C MET A 8 35.82 -15.63 14.38
N GLN A 9 35.30 -16.26 13.33
CA GLN A 9 36.08 -17.14 12.46
C GLN A 9 37.14 -16.36 11.68
N GLU A 10 36.82 -15.16 11.20
CA GLU A 10 37.79 -14.32 10.49
C GLU A 10 38.88 -13.81 11.44
N VAL A 11 38.52 -13.42 12.67
CA VAL A 11 39.50 -13.06 13.71
C VAL A 11 40.39 -14.26 14.06
N SER A 12 39.82 -15.45 14.19
CA SER A 12 40.57 -16.71 14.40
C SER A 12 41.57 -16.93 13.26
N ARG A 13 41.13 -16.77 12.01
CA ARG A 13 41.96 -16.94 10.81
C ARG A 13 43.13 -15.95 10.76
N GLN A 14 42.90 -14.68 11.10
CA GLN A 14 43.94 -13.65 11.04
C GLN A 14 44.91 -13.69 12.23
N SER A 15 44.42 -14.07 13.42
CA SER A 15 45.25 -14.14 14.63
C SER A 15 46.00 -15.46 14.80
N GLY A 16 45.61 -16.51 14.06
CA GLY A 16 46.15 -17.86 14.25
C GLY A 16 45.67 -18.54 15.54
N ILE A 17 44.71 -17.96 16.25
CA ILE A 17 44.14 -18.51 17.49
C ILE A 17 43.00 -19.46 17.13
N GLN A 18 42.99 -20.68 17.68
CA GLN A 18 41.83 -21.57 17.55
C GLN A 18 40.70 -21.10 18.46
N VAL A 19 39.54 -20.82 17.87
CA VAL A 19 38.37 -20.30 18.57
C VAL A 19 37.26 -21.35 18.51
N ASN A 20 36.74 -21.74 19.68
CA ASN A 20 35.56 -22.59 19.77
C ASN A 20 34.34 -21.72 20.17
N PRO A 21 33.46 -21.36 19.23
CA PRO A 21 32.36 -20.44 19.50
C PRO A 21 31.30 -21.13 20.37
N ILE A 22 30.97 -20.51 21.51
CA ILE A 22 29.84 -20.87 22.35
C ILE A 22 28.72 -19.88 22.05
N ILE A 23 27.52 -20.39 21.73
CA ILE A 23 26.36 -19.57 21.41
C ILE A 23 25.47 -19.50 22.64
N TYR A 24 25.24 -18.29 23.13
CA TYR A 24 24.27 -18.02 24.18
C TYR A 24 22.94 -17.61 23.56
N PRO A 25 21.82 -18.26 23.91
CA PRO A 25 20.50 -17.85 23.44
C PRO A 25 20.11 -16.50 24.04
N PHE A 26 19.29 -15.74 23.31
CA PHE A 26 18.75 -14.48 23.81
C PHE A 26 17.81 -14.73 25.00
N ASP A 27 18.10 -14.10 26.15
CA ASP A 27 17.24 -14.09 27.33
C ASP A 27 16.62 -12.69 27.52
N SER A 28 15.30 -12.60 27.37
CA SER A 28 14.53 -11.37 27.56
C SER A 28 14.56 -10.82 28.99
N ASN A 29 15.05 -11.59 29.97
CA ASN A 29 15.12 -11.17 31.38
C ASN A 29 16.38 -10.37 31.70
N GLN A 30 17.39 -10.40 30.82
CA GLN A 30 18.64 -9.68 31.00
C GLN A 30 18.87 -8.72 29.83
N PRO A 31 19.44 -7.52 30.07
CA PRO A 31 19.87 -6.60 29.02
C PRO A 31 20.72 -7.27 27.94
N PHE A 32 20.50 -6.87 26.68
CA PHE A 32 21.21 -7.45 25.54
C PHE A 32 22.73 -7.34 25.70
N GLY A 33 23.42 -8.48 25.68
CA GLY A 33 24.88 -8.55 25.83
C GLY A 33 25.39 -8.50 27.28
N GLN A 34 24.54 -8.42 28.29
CA GLN A 34 24.97 -8.48 29.69
C GLN A 34 25.51 -9.88 30.07
N GLN A 35 24.85 -10.95 29.62
CA GLN A 35 25.35 -12.31 29.79
C GLN A 35 26.78 -12.48 29.27
N LEU A 36 27.10 -11.86 28.12
CA LEU A 36 28.47 -11.89 27.59
C LEU A 36 29.45 -11.20 28.54
N GLN A 37 29.09 -10.05 29.09
CA GLN A 37 29.95 -9.32 30.02
C GLN A 37 30.18 -10.10 31.31
N ASP A 38 29.15 -10.77 31.82
CA ASP A 38 29.24 -11.52 33.07
C ASP A 38 30.06 -12.80 32.89
N GLU A 39 29.96 -13.47 31.75
CA GLU A 39 30.81 -14.63 31.41
C GLU A 39 32.30 -14.23 31.20
N ILE A 40 32.56 -13.05 30.64
CA ILE A 40 33.93 -12.50 30.52
C ILE A 40 34.50 -12.19 31.92
N LYS A 41 33.69 -11.59 32.82
CA LYS A 41 34.11 -11.31 34.20
C LYS A 41 34.36 -12.58 35.01
N ALA A 42 33.53 -13.61 34.79
CA ALA A 42 33.68 -14.91 35.43
C ALA A 42 34.95 -15.66 34.96
N GLY A 43 35.57 -15.23 33.86
CA GLY A 43 36.76 -15.86 33.28
C GLY A 43 36.44 -17.13 32.49
N ASN A 44 35.17 -17.40 32.20
CA ASN A 44 34.73 -18.55 31.42
C ASN A 44 35.01 -18.36 29.92
N ILE A 45 35.03 -17.11 29.45
CA ILE A 45 35.33 -16.72 28.07
C ILE A 45 36.35 -15.58 28.03
N TYR A 46 37.23 -15.59 27.02
CA TYR A 46 38.27 -14.57 26.87
C TYR A 46 37.82 -13.38 26.02
N PHE A 47 36.96 -13.61 25.04
CA PHE A 47 36.37 -12.59 24.19
C PHE A 47 35.06 -13.11 23.59
N GLY A 48 34.20 -12.21 23.12
CA GLY A 48 33.02 -12.55 22.36
C GLY A 48 32.55 -11.40 21.50
N ALA A 49 31.63 -11.69 20.58
CA ALA A 49 31.09 -10.73 19.62
C ALA A 49 29.58 -10.66 19.75
N THR A 50 29.06 -9.52 20.16
CA THR A 50 27.62 -9.24 20.20
C THR A 50 27.36 -7.75 19.94
N PRO A 51 26.29 -7.38 19.20
CA PRO A 51 26.00 -5.97 18.95
C PRO A 51 25.53 -5.28 20.24
N ILE A 52 26.38 -4.42 20.80
CA ILE A 52 26.09 -3.62 21.99
C ILE A 52 26.23 -2.14 21.63
N ILE A 53 25.35 -1.30 22.18
CA ILE A 53 25.43 0.15 21.99
C ILE A 53 26.55 0.72 22.85
N VAL A 54 27.48 1.43 22.22
CA VAL A 54 28.69 2.00 22.84
C VAL A 54 28.37 3.06 23.92
N ASN A 55 27.15 3.60 23.92
CA ASN A 55 26.67 4.58 24.90
C ASN A 55 25.97 3.96 26.13
N ALA A 56 25.86 2.62 26.22
CA ALA A 56 25.34 1.97 27.42
C ALA A 56 26.35 2.19 28.57
N SER A 57 25.92 2.91 29.60
CA SER A 57 26.74 3.55 30.64
C SER A 57 27.46 2.60 31.60
N SER A 58 27.72 1.34 31.22
CA SER A 58 28.35 0.35 32.08
C SER A 58 29.05 -0.77 31.29
N LEU A 59 29.83 -0.45 30.26
CA LEU A 59 30.75 -1.44 29.69
C LEU A 59 31.82 -1.76 30.74
N ALA A 60 31.57 -2.82 31.51
CA ALA A 60 32.53 -3.34 32.48
C ALA A 60 33.71 -4.08 31.79
N VAL A 61 33.62 -4.26 30.48
CA VAL A 61 34.59 -4.95 29.62
C VAL A 61 35.06 -3.97 28.54
N ARG A 62 36.36 -3.97 28.22
CA ARG A 62 36.92 -3.15 27.14
C ARG A 62 36.30 -3.56 25.79
N SER A 63 35.60 -2.64 25.15
CA SER A 63 35.16 -2.79 23.76
C SER A 63 36.35 -2.67 22.81
N SER A 64 36.44 -3.57 21.83
CA SER A 64 37.34 -3.38 20.68
C SER A 64 36.73 -2.36 19.71
N GLY A 65 37.57 -1.68 18.92
CA GLY A 65 37.19 -0.52 18.10
C GLY A 65 36.30 -0.82 16.88
N LEU A 66 35.64 -1.98 16.81
CA LEU A 66 34.68 -2.25 15.74
C LEU A 66 33.33 -1.60 16.09
N VAL A 67 33.08 -0.43 15.53
CA VAL A 67 31.81 0.29 15.66
C VAL A 67 31.05 0.15 14.36
N LEU A 68 29.88 -0.48 14.43
CA LEU A 68 28.91 -0.53 13.34
C LEU A 68 27.91 0.62 13.56
N PRO A 69 27.76 1.56 12.61
CA PRO A 69 26.66 2.52 12.69
C PRO A 69 25.35 1.75 12.62
N THR A 70 24.49 1.93 13.61
CA THR A 70 23.16 1.33 13.65
C THR A 70 22.14 2.41 13.91
N ASP A 71 21.11 2.43 13.08
CA ASP A 71 19.95 3.29 13.25
C ASP A 71 18.76 2.45 13.77
N PHE A 72 17.75 3.15 14.27
CA PHE A 72 16.49 2.56 14.69
C PHE A 72 15.40 2.89 13.67
N PHE A 73 14.55 1.90 13.41
CA PHE A 73 13.49 1.99 12.42
C PHE A 73 12.14 1.67 13.06
N LEU A 74 11.11 2.38 12.60
CA LEU A 74 9.72 2.04 12.87
C LEU A 74 9.27 1.06 11.77
N LEU A 75 8.98 -0.16 12.19
CA LEU A 75 8.39 -1.18 11.35
C LEU A 75 6.89 -1.18 11.54
N HIS A 76 6.16 -1.21 10.44
CA HIS A 76 4.72 -1.40 10.43
C HIS A 76 4.36 -2.34 9.28
N ARG A 77 3.18 -2.96 9.38
CA ARG A 77 2.68 -3.79 8.29
C ARG A 77 2.37 -2.92 7.08
N LYS A 78 2.77 -3.37 5.89
CA LYS A 78 2.37 -2.73 4.63
C LYS A 78 0.84 -2.78 4.54
N PRO A 79 0.15 -1.63 4.38
CA PRO A 79 -1.30 -1.62 4.25
C PRO A 79 -1.69 -2.44 3.02
N SER A 80 -2.62 -3.38 3.19
CA SER A 80 -3.15 -4.17 2.08
C SER A 80 -4.23 -3.32 1.40
N PRO A 81 -4.16 -3.09 0.07
CA PRO A 81 -5.21 -2.35 -0.62
C PRO A 81 -6.52 -3.14 -0.52
N ALA A 82 -7.51 -2.59 0.19
CA ALA A 82 -8.84 -3.17 0.23
C ALA A 82 -9.44 -3.16 -1.18
N PRO A 83 -10.18 -4.23 -1.58
CA PRO A 83 -10.84 -4.28 -2.88
C PRO A 83 -11.91 -3.17 -2.95
N ASP A 84 -11.60 -2.11 -3.68
CA ASP A 84 -12.51 -0.97 -3.86
C ASP A 84 -13.41 -1.22 -5.09
N PHE A 85 -14.56 -1.86 -4.86
CA PHE A 85 -15.56 -2.11 -5.92
C PHE A 85 -16.16 -0.82 -6.50
N ILE A 86 -15.96 0.34 -5.85
CA ILE A 86 -16.44 1.66 -6.29
C ILE A 86 -15.44 2.33 -7.24
N LEU A 87 -14.27 1.71 -7.49
CA LEU A 87 -13.22 2.27 -8.33
C LEU A 87 -13.69 2.64 -9.74
N ILE A 88 -14.68 1.94 -10.31
CA ILE A 88 -15.23 2.19 -11.64
C ILE A 88 -16.10 3.47 -11.67
N LEU A 89 -16.79 3.78 -10.57
CA LEU A 89 -17.65 4.97 -10.48
C LEU A 89 -16.87 6.21 -10.05
N ARG A 90 -15.72 6.04 -9.39
CA ARG A 90 -14.87 7.11 -8.86
C ARG A 90 -14.36 8.15 -9.86
N PRO A 91 -14.05 7.83 -11.14
CA PRO A 91 -13.49 8.80 -12.09
C PRO A 91 -14.41 9.98 -12.36
N PHE A 92 -15.72 9.78 -12.22
CA PHE A 92 -16.72 10.84 -12.36
C PHE A 92 -17.52 11.01 -11.08
N SER A 93 -17.76 12.25 -10.69
CA SER A 93 -18.66 12.55 -9.59
C SER A 93 -20.12 12.30 -10.00
N MET A 94 -21.01 12.06 -9.03
CA MET A 94 -22.45 11.92 -9.32
C MET A 94 -23.05 13.06 -10.16
N PRO A 95 -22.63 14.33 -9.96
CA PRO A 95 -23.01 15.44 -10.84
C PRO A 95 -22.52 15.36 -12.29
N VAL A 96 -21.66 14.40 -12.65
CA VAL A 96 -21.22 14.15 -14.04
C VAL A 96 -21.89 12.91 -14.60
N TRP A 97 -22.03 11.86 -13.79
CA TRP A 97 -22.75 10.63 -14.18
C TRP A 97 -24.21 10.90 -14.56
N LEU A 98 -24.94 11.63 -13.72
CA LEU A 98 -26.37 11.86 -13.93
C LEU A 98 -26.66 12.67 -15.20
N PRO A 99 -25.97 13.81 -15.48
CA PRO A 99 -26.12 14.51 -16.74
C PRO A 99 -25.68 13.70 -17.97
N SER A 100 -24.70 12.80 -17.83
CA SER A 100 -24.25 11.95 -18.94
C SER A 100 -25.33 10.97 -19.38
N VAL A 101 -26.01 10.33 -18.42
CA VAL A 101 -27.16 9.45 -18.69
C VAL A 101 -28.34 10.26 -19.26
N LEU A 102 -28.60 11.43 -18.67
CA LEU A 102 -29.66 12.33 -19.14
C LEU A 102 -29.40 12.83 -20.57
N ALA A 103 -28.16 13.16 -20.91
CA ALA A 103 -27.77 13.54 -22.27
C ALA A 103 -28.04 12.40 -23.25
N GLY A 104 -27.76 11.15 -22.87
CA GLY A 104 -28.15 9.96 -23.65
C GLY A 104 -29.66 9.89 -23.92
N ALA A 105 -30.48 10.10 -22.90
CA ALA A 105 -31.94 10.12 -23.06
C ALA A 105 -32.40 11.26 -24.00
N ILE A 106 -31.79 12.46 -23.89
CA ILE A 106 -32.07 13.60 -24.77
C ILE A 106 -31.69 13.28 -26.22
N PHE A 107 -30.51 12.68 -26.45
CA PHE A 107 -30.09 12.23 -27.79
C PHE A 107 -31.09 11.24 -28.39
N ALA A 108 -31.61 10.31 -27.59
CA ALA A 108 -32.58 9.31 -28.05
C ALA A 108 -33.92 9.95 -28.44
N VAL A 109 -34.42 10.89 -27.63
CA VAL A 109 -35.64 11.64 -27.93
C VAL A 109 -35.48 12.46 -29.20
N ILE A 110 -34.38 13.20 -29.36
CA ILE A 110 -34.14 14.03 -30.55
C ILE A 110 -34.03 13.16 -31.81
N LEU A 111 -33.32 12.03 -31.73
CA LEU A 111 -33.25 11.06 -32.84
C LEU A 111 -34.62 10.46 -33.19
N ALA A 112 -35.43 10.14 -32.17
CA ALA A 112 -36.78 9.64 -32.37
C ALA A 112 -37.68 10.69 -33.04
N VAL A 113 -37.53 11.96 -32.67
CA VAL A 113 -38.25 13.10 -33.28
C VAL A 113 -37.85 13.27 -34.75
N TYR A 114 -36.54 13.23 -35.07
CA TYR A 114 -36.08 13.23 -36.46
C TYR A 114 -36.62 12.04 -37.26
N GLY A 115 -36.72 10.86 -36.64
CA GLY A 115 -37.33 9.68 -37.23
C GLY A 115 -38.84 9.84 -37.46
N HIS A 116 -39.55 10.52 -36.55
CA HIS A 116 -41.00 10.72 -36.66
C HIS A 116 -41.39 11.70 -37.78
N PHE A 117 -40.60 12.75 -38.01
CA PHE A 117 -40.81 13.72 -39.09
C PHE A 117 -40.37 13.21 -40.48
N THR A 118 -40.10 11.93 -40.62
CA THR A 118 -39.61 11.34 -41.87
C THR A 118 -40.78 11.07 -42.83
N PRO A 119 -40.83 11.70 -44.02
CA PRO A 119 -41.91 11.48 -45.00
C PRO A 119 -41.90 10.08 -45.63
N SER A 120 -40.83 9.30 -45.50
CA SER A 120 -40.79 7.91 -45.98
C SER A 120 -41.56 6.93 -45.10
N ILE A 121 -41.85 7.25 -43.84
CA ILE A 121 -42.77 6.47 -42.99
C ILE A 121 -44.21 6.72 -43.42
N LEU A 122 -44.54 7.98 -43.76
CA LEU A 122 -45.84 8.34 -44.31
C LEU A 122 -46.08 7.67 -45.68
N LYS A 123 -45.02 7.56 -46.50
CA LYS A 123 -45.07 6.88 -47.80
C LYS A 123 -45.18 5.35 -47.66
N ARG A 124 -44.45 4.73 -46.71
CA ARG A 124 -44.54 3.28 -46.41
C ARG A 124 -45.85 2.88 -45.73
N LEU A 125 -46.46 3.76 -44.93
CA LEU A 125 -47.81 3.58 -44.38
C LEU A 125 -48.90 3.70 -45.45
N ALA A 126 -48.69 4.55 -46.47
CA ALA A 126 -49.58 4.63 -47.64
C ALA A 126 -49.43 3.43 -48.60
N GLU A 127 -48.24 2.81 -48.66
CA GLU A 127 -47.92 1.69 -49.56
C GLU A 127 -48.13 0.28 -48.93
N GLY A 128 -48.65 0.19 -47.70
CA GLY A 128 -49.13 -1.08 -47.13
C GLY A 128 -48.05 -2.12 -46.81
N GLU A 129 -46.77 -1.76 -46.79
CA GLU A 129 -45.66 -2.67 -46.48
C GLU A 129 -45.38 -2.67 -44.96
N VAL A 130 -46.28 -3.34 -44.22
CA VAL A 130 -46.17 -3.52 -42.77
C VAL A 130 -45.36 -4.79 -42.50
N ASP A 131 -44.07 -4.65 -42.23
CA ASP A 131 -43.35 -5.69 -41.47
C ASP A 131 -42.16 -5.19 -40.61
N SER A 132 -42.25 -3.99 -40.05
CA SER A 132 -41.31 -3.57 -39.00
C SER A 132 -42.03 -2.81 -37.89
N LYS A 133 -42.60 -3.56 -36.94
CA LYS A 133 -43.16 -3.04 -35.69
C LYS A 133 -42.09 -2.74 -34.63
N ARG A 134 -40.87 -2.35 -35.02
CA ARG A 134 -39.97 -1.71 -34.05
C ARG A 134 -40.32 -0.23 -33.98
N SER A 135 -40.65 0.23 -32.79
CA SER A 135 -40.93 1.65 -32.56
C SER A 135 -39.71 2.47 -33.00
N VAL A 136 -39.93 3.58 -33.70
CA VAL A 136 -38.87 4.53 -34.08
C VAL A 136 -38.04 4.95 -32.86
N PHE A 137 -38.67 5.00 -31.69
CA PHE A 137 -38.02 5.24 -30.41
C PHE A 137 -37.14 4.07 -29.94
N GLU A 138 -37.53 2.82 -30.17
CA GLU A 138 -36.71 1.63 -29.85
C GLU A 138 -35.45 1.61 -30.72
N VAL A 139 -35.59 1.93 -32.02
CA VAL A 139 -34.48 2.04 -32.95
C VAL A 139 -33.54 3.20 -32.58
N ALA A 140 -34.08 4.35 -32.20
CA ALA A 140 -33.31 5.51 -31.76
C ALA A 140 -32.58 5.26 -30.43
N SER A 141 -33.26 4.68 -29.44
CA SER A 141 -32.66 4.36 -28.13
C SER A 141 -31.58 3.29 -28.23
N LEU A 142 -31.78 2.23 -29.03
CA LEU A 142 -30.74 1.25 -29.34
C LEU A 142 -29.54 1.91 -30.05
N GLY A 143 -29.81 2.84 -30.98
CA GLY A 143 -28.77 3.63 -31.63
C GLY A 143 -27.91 4.41 -30.64
N VAL A 144 -28.54 5.10 -29.67
CA VAL A 144 -27.81 5.84 -28.62
C VAL A 144 -27.04 4.90 -27.70
N VAL A 145 -27.67 3.85 -27.18
CA VAL A 145 -27.01 2.89 -26.29
C VAL A 145 -25.81 2.24 -26.99
N SER A 146 -25.94 1.93 -28.29
CA SER A 146 -24.85 1.38 -29.08
C SER A 146 -23.71 2.36 -29.28
N ALA A 147 -24.00 3.66 -29.49
CA ALA A 147 -22.98 4.69 -29.59
C ALA A 147 -22.21 4.82 -28.27
N PHE A 148 -22.92 4.92 -27.13
CA PHE A 148 -22.32 5.00 -25.78
C PHE A 148 -21.51 3.76 -25.40
N SER A 149 -21.93 2.58 -25.87
CA SER A 149 -21.24 1.31 -25.61
C SER A 149 -20.17 0.96 -26.64
N VAL A 150 -19.98 1.81 -27.66
CA VAL A 150 -19.12 1.53 -28.84
C VAL A 150 -19.49 0.17 -29.48
N ALA A 151 -20.75 -0.22 -29.38
CA ALA A 151 -21.27 -1.45 -29.96
C ALA A 151 -21.59 -1.23 -31.44
N LYS A 152 -21.23 -2.17 -32.31
CA LYS A 152 -21.49 -2.08 -33.74
C LYS A 152 -22.98 -2.28 -34.03
N LEU A 153 -23.73 -1.19 -34.15
CA LEU A 153 -25.12 -1.21 -34.62
C LEU A 153 -25.21 -0.51 -35.98
N GLN A 154 -25.68 -1.23 -37.00
CA GLN A 154 -25.80 -0.74 -38.38
C GLN A 154 -27.15 -0.04 -38.60
N ILE A 155 -27.40 1.07 -37.89
CA ILE A 155 -28.60 1.87 -38.12
C ILE A 155 -28.15 3.26 -38.57
N ILE A 156 -28.24 3.49 -39.88
CA ILE A 156 -27.77 4.72 -40.52
C ILE A 156 -28.97 5.67 -40.71
N PRO A 157 -28.95 6.88 -40.12
CA PRO A 157 -30.01 7.86 -40.35
C PRO A 157 -30.11 8.28 -41.82
N SER A 158 -31.34 8.47 -42.30
CA SER A 158 -31.63 8.79 -43.71
C SER A 158 -31.34 10.26 -44.07
N HIS A 159 -31.57 11.21 -43.15
CA HIS A 159 -31.49 12.65 -43.41
C HIS A 159 -30.11 13.25 -43.08
N LEU A 160 -29.67 14.26 -43.85
CA LEU A 160 -28.40 14.97 -43.63
C LEU A 160 -28.30 15.57 -42.21
N SER A 161 -29.37 16.19 -41.70
CA SER A 161 -29.43 16.75 -40.34
C SER A 161 -29.26 15.69 -39.26
N SER A 162 -29.97 14.56 -39.39
CA SER A 162 -29.85 13.42 -38.47
C SER A 162 -28.47 12.75 -38.50
N ARG A 163 -27.81 12.74 -39.67
CA ARG A 163 -26.43 12.26 -39.81
C ARG A 163 -25.43 13.17 -39.10
N MET A 164 -25.56 14.49 -39.31
CA MET A 164 -24.72 15.48 -38.60
C MET A 164 -24.93 15.40 -37.09
N PHE A 165 -26.17 15.28 -36.63
CA PHE A 165 -26.48 15.10 -35.21
C PHE A 165 -25.87 13.82 -34.62
N THR A 166 -25.93 12.71 -35.36
CA THR A 166 -25.32 11.44 -34.95
C THR A 166 -23.79 11.54 -34.87
N LEU A 167 -23.16 12.30 -35.78
CA LEU A 167 -21.72 12.60 -35.70
C LEU A 167 -21.37 13.42 -34.45
N PHE A 168 -22.16 14.43 -34.12
CA PHE A 168 -21.97 15.22 -32.88
C PHE A 168 -22.16 14.37 -31.62
N MET A 169 -23.19 13.52 -31.60
CA MET A 169 -23.41 12.56 -30.52
C MET A 169 -22.22 11.61 -30.38
N TRP A 170 -21.71 11.07 -31.49
CA TRP A 170 -20.56 10.17 -31.49
C TRP A 170 -19.28 10.86 -30.99
N LEU A 171 -19.02 12.10 -31.42
CA LEU A 171 -17.90 12.92 -30.93
C LEU A 171 -18.01 13.15 -29.41
N PHE A 172 -19.21 13.47 -28.92
CA PHE A 172 -19.47 13.66 -27.50
C PHE A 172 -19.18 12.40 -26.68
N VAL A 173 -19.63 11.23 -27.15
CA VAL A 173 -19.36 9.94 -26.49
C VAL A 173 -17.87 9.64 -26.45
N ILE A 174 -17.14 9.83 -27.55
CA ILE A 174 -15.69 9.60 -27.58
C ILE A 174 -14.97 10.51 -26.60
N LEU A 175 -15.35 11.79 -26.57
CA LEU A 175 -14.77 12.75 -25.64
C LEU A 175 -15.00 12.33 -24.18
N LEU A 176 -16.22 11.85 -23.86
CA LEU A 176 -16.55 11.33 -22.54
C LEU A 176 -15.70 10.11 -22.16
N ILE A 177 -15.51 9.16 -23.08
CA ILE A 177 -14.67 7.97 -22.87
C ILE A 177 -13.20 8.34 -22.66
N VAL A 178 -12.68 9.29 -23.43
CA VAL A 178 -11.28 9.75 -23.29
C VAL A 178 -11.06 10.40 -21.93
N ILE A 179 -11.97 11.29 -21.50
CA ILE A 179 -11.87 11.93 -20.18
C ILE A 179 -12.00 10.90 -19.06
N TYR A 180 -12.94 9.96 -19.18
CA TYR A 180 -13.10 8.87 -18.22
C TYR A 180 -11.81 8.04 -18.09
N SER A 181 -11.23 7.65 -19.21
CA SER A 181 -10.00 6.84 -19.25
C SER A 181 -8.80 7.58 -18.65
N GLY A 182 -8.64 8.88 -18.97
CA GLY A 182 -7.60 9.71 -18.39
C GLY A 182 -7.76 9.88 -16.88
N SER A 183 -9.00 10.11 -16.42
CA SER A 183 -9.32 10.24 -15.00
C SER A 183 -9.07 8.92 -14.25
N MET A 184 -9.49 7.79 -14.83
CA MET A 184 -9.22 6.46 -14.28
C MET A 184 -7.71 6.18 -14.20
N MET A 185 -6.93 6.53 -15.22
CA MET A 185 -5.47 6.39 -15.22
C MET A 185 -4.82 7.15 -14.06
N THR A 186 -5.21 8.41 -13.85
CA THR A 186 -4.67 9.22 -12.73
C THR A 186 -5.00 8.62 -11.35
N ILE A 187 -6.20 8.06 -11.18
CA ILE A 187 -6.60 7.39 -9.95
C ILE A 187 -5.77 6.11 -9.75
N LEU A 188 -5.61 5.30 -10.79
CA LEU A 188 -4.83 4.06 -10.71
C LEU A 188 -3.35 4.33 -10.37
N LEU A 189 -2.77 5.37 -10.94
CA LEU A 189 -1.41 5.80 -10.60
C LEU A 189 -1.31 6.29 -9.15
N ARG A 190 -2.30 7.05 -8.66
CA ARG A 190 -2.33 7.54 -7.28
C ARG A 190 -2.54 6.42 -6.27
N VAL A 191 -3.35 5.41 -6.58
CA VAL A 191 -3.54 4.23 -5.71
C VAL A 191 -2.26 3.39 -5.62
N HIS A 192 -1.43 3.39 -6.68
CA HIS A 192 -0.13 2.71 -6.66
C HIS A 192 0.97 3.50 -5.94
N SER A 193 0.83 4.82 -5.78
CA SER A 193 1.71 5.59 -4.92
C SER A 193 1.30 5.34 -3.46
N PRO A 194 2.11 4.65 -2.64
CA PRO A 194 1.84 4.59 -1.21
C PRO A 194 1.74 6.03 -0.71
N MET A 195 0.68 6.38 0.03
CA MET A 195 0.62 7.69 0.66
C MET A 195 1.88 7.83 1.54
N ASP A 196 2.67 8.87 1.30
CA ASP A 196 3.80 9.29 2.14
C ASP A 196 3.37 9.72 3.56
N SER A 197 2.14 9.38 3.98
CA SER A 197 1.53 9.73 5.26
C SER A 197 2.28 9.17 6.47
N TYR A 198 3.30 8.35 6.25
CA TYR A 198 4.16 7.73 7.27
C TYR A 198 5.64 8.14 7.16
N SER A 199 5.96 9.15 6.34
CA SER A 199 7.34 9.63 6.18
C SER A 199 7.87 10.37 7.41
N ASP A 200 6.99 10.90 8.26
CA ASP A 200 7.37 11.50 9.55
C ASP A 200 7.23 10.48 10.68
N PRO A 201 8.35 9.95 11.23
CA PRO A 201 8.32 9.00 12.32
C PRO A 201 7.67 9.56 13.59
N TYR A 202 7.73 10.88 13.81
CA TYR A 202 7.11 11.52 14.98
C TYR A 202 5.60 11.61 14.85
N ALA A 203 5.09 11.88 13.65
CA ALA A 203 3.66 11.87 13.37
C ALA A 203 3.08 10.46 13.53
N LEU A 204 3.81 9.42 13.10
CA LEU A 204 3.40 8.04 13.29
C LEU A 204 3.37 7.67 14.77
N ILE A 205 4.42 8.00 15.52
CA ILE A 205 4.46 7.74 16.97
C ILE A 205 3.35 8.49 17.71
N ALA A 206 3.07 9.75 17.35
CA ALA A 206 2.00 10.54 17.96
C ALA A 206 0.59 10.04 17.61
N ALA A 207 0.41 9.49 16.40
CA ALA A 207 -0.84 8.87 15.98
C ALA A 207 -1.04 7.45 16.56
N THR A 208 0.04 6.80 16.99
CA THR A 208 0.03 5.44 17.52
C THR A 208 -0.36 5.45 19.00
N SER A 209 -1.34 4.62 19.37
CA SER A 209 -1.73 4.48 20.76
C SER A 209 -0.65 3.74 21.57
N ALA A 210 -0.62 3.96 22.89
CA ALA A 210 0.33 3.28 23.80
C ALA A 210 0.35 1.74 23.65
N ASN A 211 -0.78 1.15 23.29
CA ASN A 211 -0.93 -0.29 23.14
C ASN A 211 -0.41 -0.81 21.80
N ASP A 212 -0.15 0.08 20.85
CA ASP A 212 0.18 -0.25 19.47
C ASP A 212 1.67 -0.09 19.16
N LEU A 213 2.38 0.74 19.93
CA LEU A 213 3.84 0.83 19.89
C LEU A 213 4.45 -0.33 20.70
N MET A 214 5.30 -1.11 20.03
CA MET A 214 5.99 -2.27 20.60
C MET A 214 7.50 -2.04 20.65
N LEU A 215 8.11 -2.46 21.76
CA LEU A 215 9.56 -2.55 21.95
C LEU A 215 9.96 -3.97 22.34
N ILE A 216 11.14 -4.40 21.92
CA ILE A 216 11.70 -5.69 22.34
C ILE A 216 12.27 -5.52 23.75
N LYS A 217 11.73 -6.28 24.70
CA LYS A 217 12.16 -6.26 26.10
C LYS A 217 13.65 -6.62 26.16
N ASN A 218 14.46 -5.73 26.72
CA ASN A 218 15.91 -5.92 26.83
C ASN A 218 16.60 -6.26 25.49
N GLY A 219 16.03 -5.83 24.36
CA GLY A 219 16.63 -5.94 23.03
C GLY A 219 17.79 -4.95 22.82
N ILE A 220 18.30 -4.86 21.58
CA ILE A 220 19.44 -4.00 21.27
C ILE A 220 19.07 -2.54 21.54
N GLY A 221 19.69 -1.92 22.55
CA GLY A 221 19.45 -0.52 22.88
C GLY A 221 18.15 -0.22 23.63
N TYR A 222 17.50 -1.24 24.19
CA TYR A 222 16.26 -1.09 24.94
C TYR A 222 16.34 0.02 26.00
N ASP A 223 17.38 0.05 26.83
CA ASP A 223 17.50 1.04 27.91
C ASP A 223 17.54 2.48 27.39
N THR A 224 18.28 2.71 26.30
CA THR A 224 18.39 4.04 25.68
C THR A 224 17.08 4.47 25.03
N LEU A 225 16.37 3.53 24.39
CA LEU A 225 15.08 3.79 23.77
C LEU A 225 13.99 4.01 24.82
N ALA A 226 13.93 3.17 25.84
CA ALA A 226 12.97 3.26 26.93
C ALA A 226 13.13 4.58 27.68
N ALA A 227 14.36 5.01 27.98
CA ALA A 227 14.63 6.31 28.60
C ALA A 227 14.22 7.47 27.69
N SER A 228 14.49 7.38 26.38
CA SER A 228 14.09 8.40 25.41
C SER A 228 12.57 8.52 25.28
N LEU A 229 11.85 7.39 25.24
CA LEU A 229 10.40 7.34 25.12
C LEU A 229 9.70 7.83 26.40
N GLN A 230 10.24 7.52 27.59
CA GLN A 230 9.70 8.00 28.86
C GLN A 230 9.85 9.52 29.04
N ASN A 231 10.90 10.10 28.47
CA ASN A 231 11.14 11.54 28.53
C ASN A 231 10.34 12.33 27.47
N ASN A 232 9.63 11.65 26.57
CA ASN A 232 8.94 12.29 25.45
C ASN A 232 7.42 12.38 25.72
N SER A 233 6.88 13.60 25.69
CA SER A 233 5.45 13.87 25.91
C SER A 233 4.54 13.40 24.76
N LEU A 234 5.12 13.07 23.60
CA LEU A 234 4.38 12.60 22.43
C LEU A 234 3.99 11.12 22.51
N VAL A 235 4.57 10.36 23.45
CA VAL A 235 4.36 8.93 23.58
C VAL A 235 3.47 8.67 24.79
N SER A 236 2.25 8.17 24.55
CA SER A 236 1.29 7.85 25.62
C SER A 236 1.66 6.57 26.40
N GLY A 237 2.55 5.74 25.84
CA GLY A 237 3.09 4.53 26.45
C GLY A 237 3.65 3.59 25.38
N TYR A 238 4.16 2.43 25.80
CA TYR A 238 4.60 1.37 24.90
C TYR A 238 4.37 -0.01 25.52
N THR A 239 4.28 -1.03 24.68
CA THR A 239 4.20 -2.42 25.09
C THR A 239 5.51 -3.14 24.83
N THR A 240 5.88 -4.07 25.72
CA THR A 240 7.12 -4.84 25.58
C THR A 240 6.83 -6.25 25.09
N VAL A 241 7.69 -6.76 24.22
CA VAL A 241 7.60 -8.12 23.66
C VAL A 241 8.85 -8.92 24.03
N ASN A 242 8.72 -10.21 24.32
CA ASN A 242 9.84 -11.00 24.86
C ASN A 242 10.78 -11.55 23.78
N SER A 243 10.33 -11.67 22.53
CA SER A 243 11.17 -12.14 21.43
C SER A 243 10.88 -11.42 20.12
N LEU A 244 11.87 -11.48 19.22
CA LEU A 244 11.75 -10.92 17.88
C LEU A 244 10.64 -11.62 17.07
N ASP A 245 10.51 -12.94 17.22
CA ASP A 245 9.50 -13.74 16.54
C ASP A 245 8.08 -13.43 17.04
N GLU A 246 7.92 -13.21 18.34
CA GLU A 246 6.64 -12.79 18.92
C GLU A 246 6.26 -11.38 18.44
N ALA A 247 7.24 -10.47 18.35
CA ALA A 247 7.03 -9.11 17.86
C ALA A 247 6.61 -9.13 16.39
N PHE A 248 7.24 -9.98 15.58
CA PHE A 248 6.92 -10.17 14.18
C PHE A 248 5.52 -10.78 13.98
N ALA A 249 5.16 -11.81 14.74
CA ALA A 249 3.84 -12.43 14.68
C ALA A 249 2.72 -11.43 15.02
N LYS A 250 2.94 -10.57 16.02
CA LYS A 250 2.02 -9.49 16.39
C LYS A 250 1.92 -8.41 15.31
N LEU A 251 3.05 -8.04 14.70
CA LEU A 251 3.11 -7.03 13.65
C LEU A 251 2.43 -7.48 12.35
N ILE A 252 2.51 -8.76 12.00
CA ILE A 252 1.73 -9.30 10.87
C ILE A 252 0.25 -9.41 11.24
N GLY A 253 -0.05 -9.86 12.46
CA GLY A 253 -1.41 -10.15 12.89
C GLY A 253 -2.34 -8.93 12.93
N ASP A 254 -1.80 -7.74 13.21
CA ASP A 254 -2.56 -6.51 13.40
C ASP A 254 -1.95 -5.33 12.63
N GLU A 255 -2.76 -4.67 11.81
CA GLU A 255 -2.34 -3.58 10.91
C GLU A 255 -1.97 -2.29 11.64
N ASN A 256 -2.43 -2.12 12.88
CA ASN A 256 -2.17 -0.92 13.67
C ASN A 256 -0.90 -1.02 14.52
N LYS A 257 -0.27 -2.20 14.60
CA LYS A 257 0.91 -2.41 15.43
C LYS A 257 2.17 -1.85 14.75
N VAL A 258 2.96 -1.14 15.53
CA VAL A 258 4.24 -0.56 15.11
C VAL A 258 5.33 -1.06 16.03
N LEU A 259 6.41 -1.58 15.46
CA LEU A 259 7.58 -2.07 16.19
C LEU A 259 8.74 -1.10 16.01
N LEU A 260 9.32 -0.64 17.12
CA LEU A 260 10.58 0.10 17.10
C LEU A 260 11.73 -0.88 17.32
N ALA A 261 12.58 -1.06 16.31
CA ALA A 261 13.68 -2.02 16.33
C ALA A 261 14.94 -1.46 15.67
N SER A 262 16.11 -2.00 16.04
CA SER A 262 17.38 -1.66 15.42
C SER A 262 17.47 -2.20 13.99
N TRP A 263 18.29 -1.58 13.14
CA TRP A 263 18.58 -2.08 11.79
C TRP A 263 18.97 -3.56 11.74
N ILE A 264 19.72 -4.01 12.76
CA ILE A 264 20.18 -5.39 12.87
C ILE A 264 18.97 -6.33 13.06
N GLU A 265 18.07 -6.00 13.98
CA GLU A 265 16.84 -6.75 14.24
C GLU A 265 15.89 -6.72 13.02
N THR A 266 15.77 -5.57 12.35
CA THR A 266 14.92 -5.43 11.15
C THR A 266 15.47 -6.23 9.97
N SER A 267 16.80 -6.24 9.80
CA SER A 267 17.46 -7.02 8.74
C SER A 267 17.30 -8.53 8.93
N TYR A 268 17.25 -9.00 10.18
CA TYR A 268 16.99 -10.41 10.47
C TYR A 268 15.54 -10.79 10.07
N MET A 269 14.57 -9.92 10.38
CA MET A 269 13.18 -10.15 9.99
C MET A 269 13.01 -10.24 8.48
N SER A 270 13.72 -9.45 7.67
CA SER A 270 13.59 -9.50 6.21
C SER A 270 14.06 -10.84 5.62
N THR A 271 15.05 -11.49 6.26
CA THR A 271 15.60 -12.77 5.77
C THR A 271 14.71 -13.98 6.06
N ASN A 272 13.83 -13.91 7.06
CA ASN A 272 12.90 -15.00 7.40
C ASN A 272 11.58 -14.95 6.60
N VAL A 273 11.38 -13.94 5.74
CA VAL A 273 10.17 -13.72 4.94
C VAL A 273 10.41 -14.04 3.45
N GLY A 274 11.56 -14.63 3.12
CA GLY A 274 11.92 -15.11 1.78
C GLY A 274 11.42 -16.51 1.49
#